data_AF-A0A1G1F1Y8-F1
#
_entry.id   AF-A0A1G1F1Y8-F1
#
_cell.length_a   1.000
_cell.length_b   1.000
_cell.length_c   1.000
_cell.angle_alpha   90.00
_cell.angle_beta   90.00
_cell.angle_gamma   90.00
#
_symmetry.space_group_name_H-M   'P 1'
#
loop_
_entity.id
_entity.type
_entity.pdbx_description
1 polymer ?
#
loop_
_entity_poly.entity_id
_entity_poly.type
_entity_poly.pdbx_seq_one_letter_code
_entity_poly.pdbx_strand_id
1 'polypeptide(L)'
;MKKAVETAIKMETDAIAFYKEAAKNTKHVFGREMFKGFVKDETRHLKMLKNIFNGLGIEADFHRPKEAVQTVFSKLKNKMMRRVKALDNEMEVIKIALNFEKAGYDFYKKAAAKATSKDEKELFERLVVEENDHYTILNETYNFMDNTGQWYMYEERGILEG
;
A
#
# COMPACT_ATOMS: atom_id res chain seq x y z
N MET A 1 13.11 -2.53 18.70
CA MET A 1 11.92 -1.84 18.18
C MET A 1 12.20 -0.67 17.26
N LYS A 2 13.16 0.22 17.54
CA LYS A 2 13.55 1.36 16.66
C LYS A 2 13.59 1.05 15.15
N LYS A 3 14.33 0.02 14.73
CA LYS A 3 14.43 -0.39 13.31
C LYS A 3 13.09 -0.81 12.67
N ALA A 4 12.18 -1.39 13.46
CA ALA A 4 10.86 -1.79 12.96
C ALA A 4 9.99 -0.56 12.70
N VAL A 5 10.00 0.41 13.61
CA VAL A 5 9.25 1.67 13.44
C VAL A 5 9.82 2.51 12.28
N GLU A 6 11.14 2.56 12.11
CA GLU A 6 11.77 3.22 10.94
C GLU A 6 11.35 2.57 9.61
N THR A 7 11.26 1.24 9.59
CA THR A 7 10.81 0.48 8.41
C THR A 7 9.34 0.76 8.12
N ALA A 8 8.49 0.73 9.15
CA ALA A 8 7.07 1.07 9.05
C ALA A 8 6.86 2.48 8.47
N ILE A 9 7.51 3.49 9.05
CA ILE A 9 7.45 4.89 8.58
C ILE A 9 7.79 4.99 7.09
N LYS A 10 8.79 4.23 6.63
CA LYS A 10 9.18 4.21 5.23
C LYS A 10 8.13 3.52 4.35
N MET A 11 7.60 2.38 4.79
CA MET A 11 6.53 1.66 4.08
C MET A 11 5.31 2.56 3.86
N GLU A 12 4.85 3.22 4.93
CA GLU A 12 3.76 4.21 4.87
C GLU A 12 4.06 5.36 3.91
N THR A 13 5.28 5.92 3.99
CA THR A 13 5.68 7.02 3.10
C THR A 13 5.68 6.60 1.63
N ASP A 14 6.11 5.37 1.34
CA ASP A 14 6.13 4.81 -0.01
C ASP A 14 4.70 4.51 -0.51
N ALA A 15 3.82 3.96 0.34
CA ALA A 15 2.41 3.72 0.03
C ALA A 15 1.65 5.03 -0.24
N ILE A 16 1.83 6.07 0.59
CA ILE A 16 1.26 7.42 0.37
C ILE A 16 1.69 7.97 -1.00
N ALA A 17 2.97 7.86 -1.33
CA ALA A 17 3.47 8.38 -2.61
C ALA A 17 2.86 7.62 -3.80
N PHE A 18 2.73 6.29 -3.67
CA PHE A 18 2.09 5.45 -4.67
C PHE A 18 0.60 5.82 -4.85
N TYR A 19 -0.18 5.87 -3.77
CA TYR A 19 -1.61 6.16 -3.85
C TYR A 19 -1.92 7.58 -4.34
N LYS A 20 -1.07 8.57 -4.01
CA LYS A 20 -1.19 9.92 -4.60
C LYS A 20 -1.02 9.91 -6.11
N GLU A 21 -0.03 9.18 -6.61
CA GLU A 21 0.21 9.07 -8.05
C GLU A 21 -0.90 8.25 -8.73
N ALA A 22 -1.37 7.17 -8.10
CA ALA A 22 -2.50 6.39 -8.59
C ALA A 22 -3.76 7.27 -8.70
N ALA A 23 -4.14 7.99 -7.64
CA ALA A 23 -5.29 8.89 -7.64
C ALA A 23 -5.22 9.98 -8.72
N LYS A 24 -4.00 10.43 -9.08
CA LYS A 24 -3.79 11.43 -10.14
C LYS A 24 -4.02 10.87 -11.53
N ASN A 25 -3.59 9.62 -11.78
CA ASN A 25 -3.60 9.02 -13.12
C ASN A 25 -4.83 8.15 -13.39
N THR A 26 -5.59 7.73 -12.36
CA THR A 26 -6.86 7.02 -12.53
C THR A 26 -7.91 7.93 -13.17
N LYS A 27 -8.49 7.48 -14.29
CA LYS A 27 -9.51 8.24 -15.03
C LYS A 27 -10.86 8.10 -14.35
N HIS A 28 -11.18 6.89 -13.88
CA HIS A 28 -12.46 6.60 -13.24
C HIS A 28 -12.61 7.30 -11.87
N VAL A 29 -13.74 7.98 -11.66
CA VAL A 29 -13.99 8.79 -10.44
C VAL A 29 -13.96 7.92 -9.18
N PHE A 30 -14.58 6.75 -9.21
CA PHE A 30 -14.61 5.84 -8.06
C PHE A 30 -13.20 5.38 -7.65
N GLY A 31 -12.37 4.93 -8.62
CA GLY A 31 -11.01 4.48 -8.32
C GLY A 31 -10.13 5.61 -7.78
N ARG A 32 -10.31 6.83 -8.30
CA ARG A 32 -9.62 8.01 -7.79
C ARG A 32 -10.02 8.35 -6.35
N GLU A 33 -11.30 8.30 -6.00
CA GLU A 33 -11.74 8.55 -4.62
C GLU A 33 -11.30 7.43 -3.67
N MET A 34 -11.31 6.18 -4.12
CA MET A 34 -10.75 5.04 -3.38
C MET A 34 -9.27 5.28 -3.04
N PHE A 35 -8.44 5.62 -4.03
CA PHE A 35 -7.01 5.92 -3.78
C PHE A 35 -6.80 7.14 -2.88
N LYS A 36 -7.65 8.18 -2.97
CA LYS A 36 -7.61 9.30 -2.02
C LYS A 36 -7.97 8.85 -0.59
N GLY A 37 -8.86 7.87 -0.44
CA GLY A 37 -9.17 7.20 0.81
C GLY A 37 -7.92 6.60 1.43
N PHE A 38 -7.22 5.73 0.69
CA PHE A 38 -5.97 5.11 1.14
C PHE A 38 -4.90 6.16 1.50
N VAL A 39 -4.73 7.24 0.72
CA VAL A 39 -3.80 8.33 1.10
C VAL A 39 -4.11 8.90 2.48
N LYS A 40 -5.39 9.04 2.86
CA LYS A 40 -5.77 9.56 4.18
C LYS A 40 -5.44 8.56 5.29
N ASP A 41 -5.71 7.27 5.05
CA ASP A 41 -5.43 6.20 6.01
C ASP A 41 -3.93 6.03 6.23
N GLU A 42 -3.12 5.88 5.17
CA GLU A 42 -1.66 5.76 5.32
C GLU A 42 -1.04 7.02 5.97
N THR A 43 -1.60 8.20 5.72
CA THR A 43 -1.15 9.43 6.40
C THR A 43 -1.46 9.38 7.90
N ARG A 44 -2.59 8.79 8.30
CA ARG A 44 -2.93 8.53 9.70
C ARG A 44 -1.98 7.52 10.31
N HIS A 45 -1.69 6.41 9.63
CA HIS A 45 -0.73 5.39 10.07
C HIS A 45 0.65 6.00 10.32
N LEU A 46 1.16 6.77 9.35
CA LEU A 46 2.43 7.48 9.46
C LEU A 46 2.49 8.40 10.68
N LYS A 47 1.39 9.11 10.99
CA LYS A 47 1.30 9.98 12.17
C LYS A 47 1.35 9.17 13.47
N MET A 48 0.61 8.07 13.55
CA MET A 48 0.63 7.18 14.73
C MET A 48 2.03 6.60 14.97
N LEU A 49 2.69 6.11 13.92
CA LEU A 49 4.05 5.57 14.00
C LEU A 49 5.07 6.62 14.46
N LYS A 50 4.95 7.86 13.96
CA LYS A 50 5.80 8.98 14.41
C LYS A 50 5.59 9.32 15.88
N ASN A 51 4.35 9.26 16.36
CA ASN A 51 4.07 9.51 17.78
C ASN A 51 4.71 8.46 18.68
N ILE A 52 4.64 7.17 18.32
CA ILE A 52 5.36 6.11 19.04
C ILE A 52 6.87 6.34 18.94
N PHE A 53 7.39 6.66 17.76
CA PHE A 53 8.82 6.91 17.57
C PHE A 53 9.36 8.03 18.47
N ASN A 54 8.62 9.14 18.57
CA ASN A 54 8.97 10.26 19.44
C ASN A 54 8.84 9.90 20.93
N GLY A 55 7.81 9.13 21.29
CA GLY A 55 7.61 8.63 22.66
C GLY A 55 8.72 7.69 23.15
N LEU A 56 9.49 7.11 22.23
CA LEU A 56 10.68 6.31 22.55
C LEU A 56 11.93 7.16 22.88
N GLY A 57 11.81 8.49 22.95
CA GLY A 57 12.91 9.38 23.33
C GLY A 57 14.04 9.46 22.29
N ILE A 58 13.74 9.13 21.04
CA ILE A 58 14.70 9.20 19.94
C ILE A 58 14.62 10.60 19.34
N GLU A 59 15.65 11.42 19.53
CA GLU A 59 15.82 12.64 18.76
C GLU A 59 15.91 12.26 17.27
N ALA A 60 15.02 12.84 16.47
CA ALA A 60 14.84 12.51 15.07
C ALA A 60 16.02 13.03 14.24
N ASP A 61 17.15 12.34 14.30
CA ASP A 61 18.20 12.50 13.30
C ASP A 61 17.87 11.61 12.10
N PHE A 62 17.23 12.22 11.09
CA PHE A 62 16.86 11.56 9.83
C PHE A 62 18.09 11.29 8.93
N HIS A 63 19.22 10.83 9.47
CA HIS A 63 20.28 10.25 8.66
C HIS A 63 19.86 8.84 8.25
N ARG A 64 19.31 8.72 7.03
CA ARG A 64 19.01 7.44 6.35
C ARG A 64 20.19 6.47 6.46
N PRO A 65 20.12 5.35 7.22
CA PRO A 65 21.05 4.26 7.03
C PRO A 65 20.62 3.54 5.75
N LYS A 66 21.38 3.73 4.69
CA LYS A 66 20.94 3.49 3.31
C LYS A 66 20.89 2.00 2.91
N GLU A 67 21.33 1.04 3.71
CA GLU A 67 21.92 -0.15 3.06
C GLU A 67 21.18 -1.50 3.24
N ALA A 68 20.46 -1.76 4.33
CA ALA A 68 20.01 -3.16 4.57
C ALA A 68 18.64 -3.55 3.99
N VAL A 69 17.72 -2.61 3.76
CA VAL A 69 16.32 -2.91 3.32
C VAL A 69 15.97 -2.23 1.98
N GLN A 70 16.87 -1.41 1.43
CA GLN A 70 16.65 -0.70 0.17
C GLN A 70 16.63 -1.60 -1.06
N THR A 71 17.23 -2.78 -1.02
CA THR A 71 17.49 -3.54 -2.24
C THR A 71 16.26 -4.20 -2.84
N VAL A 72 15.26 -4.59 -2.06
CA VAL A 72 14.01 -5.19 -2.59
C VAL A 72 12.97 -4.12 -2.86
N PHE A 73 12.65 -3.31 -1.84
CA PHE A 73 11.62 -2.28 -1.94
C PHE A 73 11.95 -1.16 -2.93
N SER A 74 13.20 -0.67 -2.97
CA SER A 74 13.55 0.40 -3.92
C SER A 74 13.68 -0.13 -5.35
N LYS A 75 14.01 -1.41 -5.55
CA LYS A 75 13.96 -2.04 -6.89
C LYS A 75 12.53 -2.25 -7.35
N LEU A 76 11.62 -2.70 -6.47
CA LEU A 76 10.19 -2.79 -6.74
C LEU A 76 9.62 -1.42 -7.06
N LYS A 77 9.81 -0.41 -6.19
CA LYS A 77 9.38 0.98 -6.42
C LYS A 77 9.87 1.53 -7.76
N ASN A 78 11.15 1.39 -8.10
CA ASN A 78 11.69 1.92 -9.36
C ASN A 78 11.13 1.18 -10.60
N LYS A 79 10.97 -0.15 -10.53
CA LYS A 79 10.38 -0.93 -11.63
C LYS A 79 8.88 -0.65 -11.76
N MET A 80 8.19 -0.41 -10.65
CA MET A 80 6.77 -0.07 -10.57
C MET A 80 6.48 1.35 -11.06
N MET A 81 7.25 2.37 -10.65
CA MET A 81 7.12 3.75 -11.12
C MET A 81 7.32 3.86 -12.64
N ARG A 82 8.18 3.01 -13.22
CA ARG A 82 8.35 2.92 -14.69
C ARG A 82 7.15 2.24 -15.38
N ARG A 83 6.47 1.29 -14.72
CA ARG A 83 5.29 0.59 -15.27
C ARG A 83 4.01 1.44 -15.18
N VAL A 84 3.77 2.10 -14.04
CA VAL A 84 2.61 2.99 -13.84
C VAL A 84 2.63 4.14 -14.86
N LYS A 85 3.82 4.68 -15.17
CA LYS A 85 3.97 5.72 -16.19
C LYS A 85 3.80 5.21 -17.63
N ALA A 86 3.79 3.90 -17.85
CA ALA A 86 3.79 3.26 -19.17
C ALA A 86 2.51 2.47 -19.50
N LEU A 87 1.62 2.23 -18.53
CA LEU A 87 0.41 1.41 -18.70
C LEU A 87 -0.82 2.14 -18.17
N ASP A 88 -1.71 2.52 -19.09
CA ASP A 88 -3.09 2.95 -18.86
C ASP A 88 -4.00 1.76 -18.43
N ASN A 89 -3.49 0.74 -17.72
CA ASN A 89 -4.31 -0.37 -17.20
C ASN A 89 -4.44 -0.30 -15.68
N GLU A 90 -5.60 0.18 -15.22
CA GLU A 90 -5.99 0.33 -13.81
C GLU A 90 -5.86 -1.00 -13.02
N MET A 91 -5.97 -2.16 -13.68
CA MET A 91 -5.83 -3.47 -13.06
C MET A 91 -4.40 -3.77 -12.58
N GLU A 92 -3.37 -3.30 -13.28
CA GLU A 92 -1.97 -3.43 -12.83
C GLU A 92 -1.69 -2.53 -11.63
N VAL A 93 -2.31 -1.34 -11.55
CA VAL A 93 -2.20 -0.45 -10.39
C VAL A 93 -2.80 -1.12 -9.15
N ILE A 94 -3.96 -1.76 -9.28
CA ILE A 94 -4.60 -2.49 -8.17
C ILE A 94 -3.76 -3.70 -7.73
N LYS A 95 -3.19 -4.48 -8.66
CA LYS A 95 -2.25 -5.56 -8.29
C LYS A 95 -1.06 -5.06 -7.50
N ILE A 96 -0.53 -3.88 -7.85
CA ILE A 96 0.57 -3.29 -7.11
C ILE A 96 0.10 -2.89 -5.71
N ALA A 97 -1.05 -2.23 -5.60
CA ALA A 97 -1.66 -1.86 -4.32
C ALA A 97 -1.84 -3.09 -3.40
N LEU A 98 -2.37 -4.20 -3.93
CA LEU A 98 -2.50 -5.46 -3.19
C LEU A 98 -1.17 -5.96 -2.61
N ASN A 99 -0.06 -5.79 -3.34
CA ASN A 99 1.26 -6.17 -2.84
C ASN A 99 1.76 -5.23 -1.74
N PHE A 100 1.41 -3.94 -1.78
CA PHE A 100 1.71 -3.01 -0.69
C PHE A 100 0.99 -3.44 0.59
N GLU A 101 -0.33 -3.58 0.53
CA GLU A 101 -1.14 -3.96 1.70
C GLU A 101 -0.74 -5.31 2.28
N LYS A 102 -0.46 -6.31 1.41
CA LYS A 102 -0.01 -7.62 1.88
C LYS A 102 1.34 -7.54 2.60
N ALA A 103 2.25 -6.72 2.08
CA ALA A 103 3.56 -6.52 2.71
C ALA A 103 3.44 -5.77 4.04
N GLY A 104 2.55 -4.76 4.12
CA GLY A 104 2.20 -4.05 5.34
C GLY A 104 1.65 -4.99 6.40
N TYR A 105 0.60 -5.75 6.06
CA TYR A 105 0.02 -6.78 6.92
C TYR A 105 1.06 -7.76 7.48
N ASP A 106 1.88 -8.37 6.62
CA ASP A 106 2.87 -9.37 7.04
C ASP A 106 3.96 -8.75 7.91
N PHE A 107 4.32 -7.49 7.64
CA PHE A 107 5.29 -6.75 8.42
C PHE A 107 4.73 -6.43 9.81
N TYR A 108 3.54 -5.85 9.90
CA TYR A 108 2.93 -5.46 11.18
C TYR A 108 2.59 -6.67 12.05
N LYS A 109 2.18 -7.78 11.45
CA LYS A 109 1.96 -9.03 12.20
C LYS A 109 3.24 -9.51 12.88
N LYS A 110 4.38 -9.42 12.18
CA LYS A 110 5.69 -9.76 12.75
C LYS A 110 6.16 -8.72 13.76
N ALA A 111 5.85 -7.45 13.56
CA ALA A 111 6.20 -6.37 14.47
C ALA A 111 5.42 -6.48 15.79
N ALA A 112 4.11 -6.72 15.73
CA ALA A 112 3.25 -6.96 16.90
C ALA A 112 3.75 -8.12 17.76
N ALA A 113 4.15 -9.24 17.14
CA ALA A 113 4.69 -10.39 17.84
C ALA A 113 6.04 -10.13 18.55
N LYS A 114 6.76 -9.08 18.13
CA LYS A 114 8.07 -8.68 18.69
C LYS A 114 8.00 -7.42 19.53
N ALA A 115 6.82 -6.80 19.63
CA ALA A 115 6.62 -5.58 20.38
C ALA A 115 6.85 -5.84 21.88
N THR A 116 7.52 -4.90 22.53
CA THR A 116 7.91 -5.03 23.95
C THR A 116 7.04 -4.20 24.87
N SER A 117 6.51 -3.08 24.38
CA SER A 117 5.53 -2.29 25.13
C SER A 117 4.10 -2.62 24.71
N LYS A 118 3.16 -2.39 25.64
CA LYS A 118 1.73 -2.54 25.38
C LYS A 118 1.27 -1.61 24.25
N ASP A 119 1.70 -0.35 24.28
CA ASP A 119 1.32 0.65 23.28
C ASP A 119 1.84 0.31 21.87
N GLU A 120 3.07 -0.21 21.76
CA GLU A 120 3.61 -0.69 20.48
C GLU A 120 2.80 -1.86 19.95
N LYS A 121 2.48 -2.82 20.83
CA LYS A 121 1.72 -4.01 20.45
C LYS A 121 0.32 -3.64 19.96
N GLU A 122 -0.40 -2.81 20.71
CA GLU A 122 -1.74 -2.34 20.34
C GLU A 122 -1.72 -1.57 19.02
N LEU A 123 -0.71 -0.71 18.78
CA LEU A 123 -0.59 -0.03 17.48
C LEU A 123 -0.38 -1.02 16.34
N PHE A 124 0.57 -1.96 16.46
CA PHE A 124 0.84 -2.89 15.36
C PHE A 124 -0.32 -3.86 15.13
N GLU A 125 -1.01 -4.32 16.17
CA GLU A 125 -2.21 -5.14 16.02
C GLU A 125 -3.33 -4.38 15.31
N ARG A 126 -3.49 -3.08 15.63
CA ARG A 126 -4.42 -2.22 14.90
C ARG A 126 -4.05 -2.07 13.43
N LEU A 127 -2.77 -1.79 13.13
CA LEU A 127 -2.31 -1.65 11.75
C LEU A 127 -2.48 -2.97 10.96
N VAL A 128 -2.30 -4.14 11.58
CA VAL A 128 -2.59 -5.44 10.93
C VAL A 128 -4.04 -5.51 10.44
N VAL A 129 -5.00 -5.02 11.23
CA VAL A 129 -6.42 -5.03 10.85
C VAL A 129 -6.66 -4.05 9.70
N GLU A 130 -6.17 -2.81 9.82
CA GLU A 130 -6.39 -1.75 8.82
C GLU A 130 -5.81 -2.15 7.44
N GLU A 131 -4.58 -2.69 7.37
CA GLU A 131 -3.98 -3.16 6.10
C GLU A 131 -4.72 -4.38 5.51
N ASN A 132 -5.27 -5.25 6.36
CA ASN A 132 -6.06 -6.39 5.87
C ASN A 132 -7.38 -5.92 5.25
N ASP A 133 -8.02 -4.91 5.85
CA ASP A 133 -9.24 -4.32 5.31
C ASP A 133 -8.95 -3.63 3.97
N HIS A 134 -7.84 -2.89 3.87
CA HIS A 134 -7.37 -2.30 2.61
C HIS A 134 -7.10 -3.35 1.53
N TYR A 135 -6.38 -4.43 1.87
CA TYR A 135 -6.16 -5.56 0.96
C TYR A 135 -7.49 -6.14 0.46
N THR A 136 -8.45 -6.33 1.36
CA THR A 136 -9.76 -6.90 1.05
C THR A 136 -10.51 -6.02 0.05
N ILE A 137 -10.59 -4.71 0.30
CA ILE A 137 -11.23 -3.74 -0.61
C ILE A 137 -10.57 -3.77 -1.99
N LEU A 138 -9.24 -3.77 -2.05
CA LEU A 138 -8.50 -3.83 -3.32
C LEU A 138 -8.72 -5.16 -4.05
N ASN A 139 -8.81 -6.27 -3.33
CA ASN A 139 -8.96 -7.60 -3.91
C ASN A 139 -10.37 -7.79 -4.48
N GLU A 140 -11.39 -7.29 -3.76
CA GLU A 140 -12.76 -7.24 -4.28
C GLU A 140 -12.86 -6.35 -5.52
N THR A 141 -12.21 -5.18 -5.50
CA THR A 141 -12.15 -4.27 -6.66
C THR A 141 -11.46 -4.96 -7.85
N TYR A 142 -10.36 -5.67 -7.60
CA TYR A 142 -9.64 -6.44 -8.62
C TYR A 142 -10.55 -7.51 -9.24
N ASN A 143 -11.19 -8.33 -8.41
CA ASN A 143 -12.07 -9.42 -8.87
C ASN A 143 -13.28 -8.89 -9.64
N PHE A 144 -13.83 -7.75 -9.22
CA PHE A 144 -14.92 -7.09 -9.95
C PHE A 144 -14.46 -6.66 -11.35
N MET A 145 -13.27 -6.07 -11.49
CA MET A 145 -12.74 -5.64 -12.77
C MET A 145 -12.35 -6.82 -13.69
N ASP A 146 -11.78 -7.89 -13.12
CA ASP A 146 -11.41 -9.10 -13.87
C ASP A 146 -12.65 -9.83 -14.41
N ASN A 147 -13.70 -9.97 -13.58
CA ASN A 147 -14.95 -10.61 -13.98
C ASN A 147 -15.77 -9.77 -14.96
N THR A 148 -15.77 -8.43 -14.85
CA THR A 148 -16.46 -7.56 -15.82
C THR A 148 -15.71 -7.45 -17.15
N GLY A 149 -14.38 -7.58 -17.14
CA GLY A 149 -13.57 -7.67 -18.37
C GLY A 149 -13.84 -8.94 -19.19
N GLN A 150 -14.22 -10.05 -18.55
CA GLN A 150 -14.63 -11.27 -19.24
C GLN A 150 -15.95 -11.07 -20.02
N TRP A 151 -16.92 -10.33 -19.47
CA TRP A 151 -18.21 -10.07 -20.14
C TRP A 151 -18.06 -9.22 -21.42
N TYR A 152 -17.22 -8.18 -21.37
CA TYR A 152 -16.95 -7.32 -22.54
C TYR A 152 -16.30 -8.07 -23.70
N MET A 153 -15.45 -9.06 -23.40
CA MET A 153 -14.79 -9.91 -24.41
C MET A 153 -15.76 -10.87 -25.13
N TYR A 154 -16.88 -11.23 -24.49
CA TYR A 154 -17.93 -12.04 -25.12
C TYR A 154 -18.87 -11.22 -26.02
N GLU A 155 -19.15 -9.95 -25.69
CA GLU A 155 -19.98 -9.08 -26.55
C GLU A 155 -19.25 -8.62 -27.82
N GLU A 156 -17.94 -8.32 -27.77
CA GLU A 156 -17.18 -7.95 -28.98
C GLU A 156 -16.87 -9.13 -29.92
N ARG A 157 -16.85 -10.38 -29.42
CA ARG A 157 -16.71 -11.58 -30.27
C ARG A 157 -18.04 -12.19 -30.72
N GLY A 158 -19.16 -11.72 -30.19
CA GLY A 158 -20.52 -12.19 -30.52
C GLY A 158 -21.17 -11.51 -31.72
N ILE A 159 -20.51 -10.54 -32.37
CA ILE A 159 -21.03 -9.83 -33.56
C ILE A 159 -20.13 -10.08 -34.77
N LEU A 160 -19.82 -11.34 -35.08
CA LEU A 160 -19.29 -11.72 -36.40
C LEU A 160 -19.65 -13.18 -36.76
N GLU A 161 -20.88 -13.63 -36.52
CA GLU A 161 -21.48 -14.67 -37.36
C GLU A 161 -22.97 -14.34 -37.53
N GLY A 162 -23.27 -13.65 -38.62
CA GLY A 162 -24.60 -13.62 -39.23
C GLY A 162 -24.78 -14.77 -40.20
#